data_AF-A0A975A307-F1
#
_entry.id   AF-A0A975A307-F1
#
_cell.length_a   1.000
_cell.length_b   1.000
_cell.length_c   1.000
_cell.angle_alpha   90.00
_cell.angle_beta   90.00
_cell.angle_gamma   90.00
#
_symmetry.space_group_name_H-M   'P 1'
#
loop_
_entity.id
_entity.type
_entity.pdbx_description
1 polymer ?
#
loop_
_entity_poly.entity_id
_entity_poly.type
_entity_poly.pdbx_seq_one_letter_code
_entity_poly.pdbx_strand_id
1 'polypeptide(L)'
;MKRLNLLYKPRKAKGFPWLLIHPKVKNGLARFETRADAINWFLQFNYESYIWFQTEEKIFGGQIATLLDDSLDVDDKKLLFIPKVTGFDGGDTYEGICKEFMIHEQYLSRSVSEKVLKETVKKINAEIISDIETYFPEEFESKRKKTTEYIDLSSIKASLELRIRELEKNENIAKEKINLLKEELAKKEADFISINKNIDDYFIASNGNDAYPERNMKTEEENSSMFDKNNDLDENGTNYSQENENNDMGNEFLDQNIPFEDYSQNYYNDGNMIKAANNQDENQLALYQDPEYGLVAYEDSSILDLYYENGYGYNLDIERRDKIVNLINRIFIWTLLVIFAIISVVMLLMILDYFCIVDIY
;
A
#
# COMPACT_ATOMS: atom_id res chain seq x y z
N MET A 1 32.48 2.74 -5.21
CA MET A 1 31.07 2.83 -5.68
C MET A 1 31.03 3.11 -7.17
N LYS A 2 30.08 2.50 -7.89
CA LYS A 2 29.86 2.70 -9.32
C LYS A 2 29.13 4.03 -9.56
N ARG A 3 29.65 4.90 -10.41
CA ARG A 3 29.07 6.23 -10.68
C ARG A 3 28.39 6.28 -12.03
N LEU A 4 27.18 6.82 -12.10
CA LEU A 4 26.42 6.95 -13.34
C LEU A 4 25.72 8.30 -13.43
N ASN A 5 25.47 8.72 -14.66
CA ASN A 5 24.51 9.74 -15.01
C ASN A 5 23.45 9.11 -15.91
N LEU A 6 22.19 9.41 -15.65
CA LEU A 6 21.06 9.12 -16.51
C LEU A 6 20.67 10.42 -17.23
N LEU A 7 21.00 10.49 -18.52
CA LEU A 7 20.88 11.71 -19.33
C LEU A 7 19.73 11.60 -20.31
N TYR A 8 18.99 12.70 -20.50
CA TYR A 8 17.96 12.77 -21.52
C TYR A 8 18.56 13.18 -22.88
N LYS A 9 18.68 12.20 -23.79
CA LYS A 9 19.26 12.33 -25.14
C LYS A 9 18.35 11.70 -26.20
N PRO A 10 17.20 12.32 -26.51
CA PRO A 10 16.28 11.83 -27.53
C PRO A 10 16.98 11.71 -28.89
N ARG A 11 16.75 10.59 -29.57
CA ARG A 11 17.19 10.36 -30.95
C ARG A 11 16.00 10.59 -31.88
N LYS A 12 16.25 11.17 -33.06
CA LYS A 12 15.22 11.46 -34.06
C LYS A 12 14.44 10.23 -34.58
N ALA A 13 14.92 9.00 -34.32
CA ALA A 13 14.39 7.78 -34.95
C ALA A 13 14.26 6.56 -34.02
N LYS A 14 14.60 6.66 -32.73
CA LYS A 14 14.59 5.52 -31.79
C LYS A 14 14.03 5.97 -30.44
N GLY A 15 12.94 5.34 -30.00
CA GLY A 15 12.18 5.65 -28.77
C GLY A 15 12.90 5.44 -27.44
N PHE A 16 14.24 5.43 -27.42
CA PHE A 16 15.06 5.28 -26.22
C PHE A 16 15.80 6.58 -25.88
N PRO A 17 15.10 7.60 -25.34
CA PRO A 17 15.69 8.91 -25.07
C PRO A 17 16.62 8.90 -23.87
N TRP A 18 16.45 7.98 -22.92
CA TRP A 18 17.23 7.95 -21.69
C TRP A 18 18.53 7.18 -21.88
N LEU A 19 19.67 7.81 -21.60
CA LEU A 19 21.00 7.23 -21.72
C LEU A 19 21.64 7.09 -20.34
N LEU A 20 21.90 5.85 -19.94
CA LEU A 20 22.68 5.55 -18.73
C LEU A 20 24.17 5.49 -19.09
N ILE A 21 25.01 6.28 -18.43
CA ILE A 21 26.42 6.45 -18.81
C ILE A 21 27.29 6.84 -17.61
N HIS A 22 28.51 6.33 -17.53
CA HIS A 22 29.51 6.80 -16.57
C HIS A 22 30.03 8.19 -17.00
N PRO A 23 30.15 9.20 -16.10
CA PRO A 23 30.49 10.58 -16.49
C PRO A 23 31.82 10.76 -17.26
N LYS A 24 32.76 9.82 -17.09
CA LYS A 24 34.08 9.84 -17.73
C LYS A 24 34.26 8.81 -18.86
N VAL A 25 33.31 7.90 -19.06
CA VAL A 25 33.40 6.89 -20.13
C VAL A 25 32.70 7.43 -21.37
N LYS A 26 33.34 7.30 -22.54
CA LYS A 26 32.83 7.87 -23.80
C LYS A 26 31.54 7.19 -24.28
N ASN A 27 31.49 5.87 -24.14
CA ASN A 27 30.34 5.06 -24.56
C ASN A 27 29.30 4.98 -23.43
N GLY A 28 28.03 4.97 -23.80
CA GLY A 28 26.95 4.70 -22.85
C GLY A 28 26.93 3.24 -22.42
N LEU A 29 26.31 2.98 -21.27
CA LEU A 29 26.04 1.62 -20.80
C LEU A 29 24.84 1.02 -21.56
N ALA A 30 23.71 1.73 -21.52
CA ALA A 30 22.47 1.31 -22.16
C ALA A 30 21.54 2.51 -22.38
N ARG A 31 20.52 2.34 -23.23
CA ARG A 31 19.42 3.29 -23.41
C ARG A 31 18.06 2.66 -23.13
N PHE A 32 17.14 3.49 -22.64
CA PHE A 32 15.82 3.09 -22.14
C PHE A 32 14.73 4.03 -22.65
N GLU A 33 13.50 3.52 -22.68
CA GLU A 33 12.30 4.27 -23.07
C GLU A 33 11.89 5.28 -21.99
N THR A 34 11.96 4.85 -20.72
CA THR A 34 11.64 5.71 -19.57
C THR A 34 12.81 5.85 -18.59
N ARG A 35 12.75 6.90 -17.76
CA ARG A 35 13.70 7.16 -16.68
C ARG A 35 13.62 6.06 -15.61
N ALA A 36 12.40 5.67 -15.23
CA ALA A 36 12.13 4.59 -14.30
C ALA A 36 12.76 3.26 -14.74
N ASP A 37 12.62 2.89 -16.01
CA ASP A 37 13.19 1.65 -16.54
C ASP A 37 14.70 1.61 -16.42
N ALA A 38 15.37 2.71 -16.75
CA ALA A 38 16.83 2.80 -16.66
C ALA A 38 17.34 2.57 -15.24
N ILE A 39 16.69 3.21 -14.26
CA ILE A 39 17.05 3.09 -12.84
C ILE A 39 16.72 1.67 -12.35
N ASN A 40 15.50 1.19 -12.58
CA ASN A 40 15.06 -0.12 -12.11
C ASN A 40 15.90 -1.26 -12.71
N TRP A 41 16.26 -1.16 -13.99
CA TRP A 41 17.16 -2.10 -14.64
C TRP A 41 18.55 -2.11 -14.01
N PHE A 42 19.10 -0.94 -13.65
CA PHE A 42 20.44 -0.89 -13.06
C PHE A 42 20.46 -1.31 -11.58
N LEU A 43 19.43 -0.95 -10.82
CA LEU A 43 19.36 -1.27 -9.40
C LEU A 43 19.24 -2.78 -9.14
N GLN A 44 18.75 -3.57 -10.10
CA GLN A 44 18.69 -5.04 -9.98
C GLN A 44 20.05 -5.70 -9.73
N PHE A 45 21.14 -5.07 -10.17
CA PHE A 45 22.50 -5.61 -10.06
C PHE A 45 23.07 -5.47 -8.65
N ASN A 46 22.36 -4.79 -7.75
CA ASN A 46 22.73 -4.66 -6.33
C ASN A 46 24.15 -4.10 -6.11
N TYR A 47 24.60 -3.17 -6.96
CA TYR A 47 25.86 -2.48 -6.78
C TYR A 47 25.72 -1.25 -5.89
N GLU A 48 26.69 -1.05 -4.99
CA GLU A 48 26.85 0.25 -4.34
C GLU A 48 27.17 1.31 -5.40
N SER A 49 26.25 2.25 -5.57
CA SER A 49 26.21 3.11 -6.73
C SER A 49 25.73 4.52 -6.42
N TYR A 50 26.06 5.44 -7.31
CA TYR A 50 25.71 6.84 -7.19
C TYR A 50 25.31 7.37 -8.55
N ILE A 51 24.01 7.63 -8.72
CA ILE A 51 23.38 7.90 -10.01
C ILE A 51 22.77 9.29 -9.96
N TRP A 52 23.20 10.18 -10.84
CA TRP A 52 22.52 11.47 -11.08
C TRP A 52 21.57 11.32 -12.24
N PHE A 53 20.36 11.86 -12.15
CA PHE A 53 19.38 11.75 -13.22
C PHE A 53 18.86 13.11 -13.67
N GLN A 54 18.59 13.21 -14.96
CA GLN A 54 17.99 14.38 -15.58
C GLN A 54 16.47 14.27 -15.66
N THR A 55 15.84 15.41 -15.91
CA THR A 55 14.48 15.54 -16.42
C THR A 55 14.49 15.61 -17.95
N GLU A 56 13.31 15.64 -18.57
CA GLU A 56 13.18 15.76 -20.03
C GLU A 56 13.69 17.12 -20.55
N GLU A 57 13.70 18.14 -19.70
CA GLU A 57 14.29 19.46 -19.94
C GLU A 57 15.83 19.44 -19.92
N LYS A 58 16.45 18.28 -19.69
CA LYS A 58 17.90 18.07 -19.59
C LYS A 58 18.54 18.80 -18.41
N ILE A 59 17.75 19.12 -17.39
CA ILE A 59 18.20 19.66 -16.11
C ILE A 59 18.34 18.48 -15.15
N PHE A 60 19.30 18.51 -14.23
CA PHE A 60 19.37 17.47 -13.20
C PHE A 60 18.25 17.67 -12.19
N GLY A 61 17.41 16.65 -12.02
CA GLY A 61 16.30 16.66 -11.07
C GLY A 61 16.64 16.01 -9.73
N GLY A 62 17.66 15.15 -9.71
CA GLY A 62 18.11 14.56 -8.46
C GLY A 62 19.20 13.52 -8.62
N GLN A 63 19.39 12.77 -7.55
CA GLN A 63 20.30 11.64 -7.46
C GLN A 63 19.72 10.49 -6.65
N ILE A 64 20.26 9.29 -6.86
CA ILE A 64 20.06 8.12 -6.00
C ILE A 64 21.42 7.60 -5.58
N ALA A 65 21.61 7.40 -4.28
CA ALA A 65 22.72 6.64 -3.75
C ALA A 65 22.24 5.26 -3.31
N THR A 66 22.96 4.22 -3.73
CA THR A 66 22.73 2.83 -3.32
C THR A 66 23.90 2.41 -2.45
N LEU A 67 23.63 2.07 -1.19
CA LEU A 67 24.67 1.81 -0.18
C LEU A 67 24.31 0.55 0.60
N LEU A 68 25.30 -0.23 1.01
CA LEU A 68 25.06 -1.28 2.01
C LEU A 68 24.75 -0.61 3.36
N ASP A 69 23.71 -1.11 4.04
CA ASP A 69 23.36 -0.66 5.37
C ASP A 69 24.48 -1.02 6.35
N ASP A 70 25.13 0.01 6.90
CA ASP A 70 26.22 -0.17 7.86
C ASP A 70 25.70 -0.49 9.28
N SER A 71 24.40 -0.36 9.53
CA SER A 71 23.80 -0.61 10.84
C SER A 71 23.44 -2.08 11.08
N LEU A 72 23.44 -2.89 10.02
CA LEU A 72 23.16 -4.31 10.07
C LEU A 72 24.45 -5.14 10.13
N ASP A 73 24.37 -6.28 10.80
CA ASP A 73 25.46 -7.26 10.82
C ASP A 73 25.82 -7.70 9.40
N VAL A 74 27.06 -8.15 9.21
CA VAL A 74 27.64 -8.44 7.87
C VAL A 74 26.79 -9.41 7.06
N ASP A 75 26.11 -10.33 7.73
CA ASP A 75 25.27 -11.37 7.11
C ASP A 75 23.85 -10.88 6.73
N ASP A 76 23.41 -9.73 7.26
CA ASP A 76 22.07 -9.16 7.06
C ASP A 76 22.07 -7.86 6.23
N LYS A 77 23.21 -7.49 5.64
CA LYS A 77 23.36 -6.22 4.92
C LYS A 77 22.39 -6.11 3.76
N LYS A 78 21.42 -5.23 3.91
CA LYS A 78 20.50 -4.80 2.86
C LYS A 78 21.04 -3.55 2.16
N LEU A 79 20.67 -3.38 0.89
CA LEU A 79 20.94 -2.13 0.19
C LEU A 79 19.89 -1.08 0.57
N LEU A 80 20.38 0.08 0.96
CA LEU A 80 19.63 1.31 1.09
C LEU A 80 19.65 2.05 -0.26
N PHE A 81 18.48 2.50 -0.69
CA PHE A 81 18.25 3.32 -1.87
C PHE A 81 17.84 4.70 -1.37
N ILE A 82 18.73 5.68 -1.53
CA ILE A 82 18.62 6.99 -0.90
C ILE A 82 18.44 8.05 -2.00
N PRO A 83 17.20 8.45 -2.29
CA PRO A 83 16.94 9.59 -3.15
C PRO A 83 17.39 10.89 -2.50
N LYS A 84 17.84 11.83 -3.33
CA LYS A 84 18.08 13.21 -2.94
C LYS A 84 17.70 14.13 -4.09
N VAL A 85 16.86 15.11 -3.79
CA VAL A 85 16.38 16.12 -4.74
C VAL A 85 16.75 17.54 -4.29
N THR A 86 17.06 17.73 -3.00
CA THR A 86 17.55 19.03 -2.50
C THR A 86 18.87 19.41 -3.16
N GLY A 87 18.91 20.63 -3.71
CA GLY A 87 20.07 21.19 -4.40
C GLY A 87 20.12 20.90 -5.89
N PHE A 88 19.04 20.37 -6.46
CA PHE A 88 18.85 20.16 -7.89
C PHE A 88 17.75 21.08 -8.44
N ASP A 89 17.92 21.53 -9.69
CA ASP A 89 17.05 22.55 -10.31
C ASP A 89 15.91 21.94 -11.14
N GLY A 90 15.85 20.61 -11.28
CA GLY A 90 14.88 19.95 -12.16
C GLY A 90 13.45 19.86 -11.60
N GLY A 91 13.20 20.31 -10.36
CA GLY A 91 11.85 20.38 -9.79
C GLY A 91 11.21 19.04 -9.40
N ASP A 92 11.96 17.94 -9.47
CA ASP A 92 11.50 16.63 -8.98
C ASP A 92 11.26 16.68 -7.45
N THR A 93 10.22 15.99 -6.98
CA THR A 93 9.89 15.86 -5.56
C THR A 93 10.43 14.55 -5.00
N TYR A 94 10.72 14.52 -3.69
CA TYR A 94 11.22 13.32 -3.04
C TYR A 94 10.22 12.16 -3.11
N GLU A 95 8.95 12.41 -2.81
CA GLU A 95 7.85 11.45 -2.96
C GLU A 95 7.71 10.94 -4.40
N GLY A 96 7.73 11.85 -5.39
CA GLY A 96 7.61 11.49 -6.80
C GLY A 96 8.73 10.54 -7.24
N ILE A 97 9.96 10.82 -6.82
CA ILE A 97 11.13 9.99 -7.12
C ILE A 97 11.07 8.63 -6.39
N CYS A 98 10.66 8.63 -5.12
CA CYS A 98 10.43 7.39 -4.36
C CYS A 98 9.40 6.50 -5.07
N LYS A 99 8.28 7.08 -5.50
CA LYS A 99 7.23 6.36 -6.24
C LYS A 99 7.72 5.84 -7.59
N GLU A 100 8.35 6.71 -8.39
CA GLU A 100 8.85 6.37 -9.73
C GLU A 100 9.85 5.21 -9.69
N PHE A 101 10.75 5.22 -8.70
CA PHE A 101 11.78 4.20 -8.55
C PHE A 101 11.41 3.11 -7.55
N MET A 102 10.14 2.99 -7.14
CA MET A 102 9.66 1.95 -6.23
C MET A 102 10.51 1.83 -4.95
N ILE A 103 10.87 2.98 -4.37
CA ILE A 103 11.60 3.11 -3.11
C ILE A 103 10.60 3.54 -2.04
N HIS A 104 10.62 2.86 -0.90
CA HIS A 104 9.86 3.27 0.26
C HIS A 104 10.50 4.49 0.91
N GLU A 105 9.75 5.59 1.03
CA GLU A 105 10.23 6.90 1.51
C GLU A 105 10.94 6.84 2.87
N GLN A 106 10.42 6.06 3.80
CA GLN A 106 10.96 5.97 5.17
C GLN A 106 12.06 4.91 5.31
N TYR A 107 11.82 3.70 4.82
CA TYR A 107 12.74 2.57 5.00
C TYR A 107 13.91 2.58 4.02
N LEU A 108 13.87 3.44 2.99
CA LEU A 108 14.89 3.53 1.95
C LEU A 108 15.18 2.17 1.29
N SER A 109 14.19 1.29 1.30
CA SER A 109 14.23 -0.04 0.70
C SER A 109 13.33 -0.06 -0.52
N ARG A 110 13.47 -1.05 -1.40
CA ARG A 110 12.51 -1.22 -2.49
C ARG A 110 11.15 -1.60 -1.92
N SER A 111 10.09 -0.87 -2.28
CA SER A 111 8.72 -1.11 -1.81
C SER A 111 8.10 -2.38 -2.40
N VAL A 112 8.71 -2.92 -3.45
CA VAL A 112 8.22 -4.06 -4.23
C VAL A 112 9.07 -5.30 -3.97
N SER A 113 8.43 -6.47 -3.90
CA SER A 113 9.13 -7.75 -3.68
C SER A 113 10.16 -8.03 -4.79
N GLU A 114 11.24 -8.72 -4.44
CA GLU A 114 12.32 -9.08 -5.38
C GLU A 114 11.80 -9.88 -6.59
N LYS A 115 10.77 -10.72 -6.39
CA LYS A 115 10.14 -11.48 -7.48
C LYS A 115 9.50 -10.57 -8.51
N VAL A 116 8.68 -9.62 -8.05
CA VAL A 116 8.01 -8.65 -8.93
C VAL A 116 9.05 -7.76 -9.62
N LEU A 117 10.10 -7.34 -8.92
CA LEU A 117 11.20 -6.60 -9.54
C LEU A 117 11.85 -7.38 -10.69
N LYS A 118 12.16 -8.67 -10.49
CA LYS A 118 12.73 -9.52 -11.54
C LYS A 118 11.79 -9.70 -12.73
N GLU A 119 10.49 -9.78 -12.49
CA GLU A 119 9.50 -9.87 -13.56
C GLU A 119 9.35 -8.55 -14.33
N THR A 120 9.31 -7.42 -13.63
CA THR A 120 9.28 -6.08 -14.23
C THR A 120 10.53 -5.85 -15.09
N VAL A 121 11.72 -6.16 -14.58
CA VAL A 121 12.96 -5.91 -15.31
C VAL A 121 13.09 -6.77 -16.57
N LYS A 122 12.51 -7.98 -16.59
CA LYS A 122 12.43 -8.81 -17.81
C LYS A 122 11.61 -8.17 -18.93
N LYS A 123 10.65 -7.30 -18.58
CA LYS A 123 9.79 -6.60 -19.55
C LYS A 123 10.40 -5.30 -20.05
N ILE A 124 11.48 -4.82 -19.41
CA ILE A 124 12.14 -3.57 -19.80
C ILE A 124 12.79 -3.75 -21.18
N ASN A 125 12.35 -2.93 -22.13
CA ASN A 125 12.98 -2.82 -23.43
C ASN A 125 14.19 -1.88 -23.32
N ALA A 126 15.38 -2.38 -23.64
CA ALA A 126 16.62 -1.61 -23.53
C ALA A 126 17.57 -1.85 -24.70
N GLU A 127 18.18 -0.78 -25.21
CA GLU A 127 19.29 -0.85 -26.17
C GLU A 127 20.60 -0.91 -25.37
N ILE A 128 21.10 -2.13 -25.11
CA ILE A 128 22.38 -2.36 -24.42
C ILE A 128 23.54 -1.96 -25.34
N ILE A 129 24.42 -1.07 -24.86
CA ILE A 129 25.55 -0.53 -25.64
C ILE A 129 26.87 -1.12 -25.16
N SER A 130 26.99 -1.41 -23.87
CA SER A 130 28.20 -1.97 -23.27
C SER A 130 27.85 -3.00 -22.20
N ASP A 131 28.73 -3.96 -22.01
CA ASP A 131 28.58 -5.00 -20.99
C ASP A 131 28.85 -4.44 -19.59
N ILE A 132 27.92 -4.67 -18.66
CA ILE A 132 27.93 -4.06 -17.33
C ILE A 132 29.13 -4.49 -16.48
N GLU A 133 29.57 -5.74 -16.62
CA GLU A 133 30.67 -6.31 -15.82
C GLU A 133 32.01 -5.66 -16.17
N THR A 134 32.19 -5.28 -17.43
CA THR A 134 33.43 -4.67 -17.94
C THR A 134 33.33 -3.15 -18.12
N TYR A 135 32.13 -2.57 -17.96
CA TYR A 135 31.88 -1.16 -18.25
C TYR A 135 32.57 -0.20 -17.28
N PHE A 136 32.73 -0.58 -16.02
CA PHE A 136 33.21 0.31 -14.96
C PHE A 136 34.71 0.14 -14.72
N PRO A 137 35.56 1.11 -15.12
CA PRO A 137 36.99 1.06 -14.85
C PRO A 137 37.26 1.24 -13.36
N GLU A 138 38.16 0.43 -12.79
CA GLU A 138 38.53 0.51 -11.36
C GLU A 138 39.06 1.89 -10.97
N GLU A 139 39.80 2.54 -11.87
CA GLU A 139 40.35 3.89 -11.72
C GLU A 139 39.32 5.00 -11.51
N PHE A 140 38.04 4.74 -11.82
CA PHE A 140 36.95 5.71 -11.66
C PHE A 140 36.02 5.39 -10.50
N GLU A 141 36.32 4.39 -9.68
CA GLU A 141 35.53 4.13 -8.49
C GLU A 141 35.60 5.29 -7.49
N SER A 142 34.43 5.80 -7.09
CA SER A 142 34.36 6.83 -6.07
C SER A 142 34.42 6.22 -4.68
N LYS A 143 35.17 6.89 -3.79
CA LYS A 143 35.15 6.57 -2.35
C LYS A 143 33.75 6.76 -1.79
N ARG A 144 33.30 5.79 -1.00
CA ARG A 144 32.05 5.84 -0.25
C ARG A 144 32.15 6.90 0.86
N LYS A 145 31.11 7.71 1.00
CA LYS A 145 30.92 8.63 2.15
C LYS A 145 30.04 7.95 3.21
N LYS A 146 29.88 8.57 4.38
CA LYS A 146 28.96 8.06 5.40
C LYS A 146 27.51 8.15 4.91
N THR A 147 26.68 7.18 5.28
CA THR A 147 25.25 7.13 4.91
C THR A 147 24.52 8.45 5.23
N THR A 148 24.81 9.05 6.38
CA THR A 148 24.22 10.32 6.83
C THR A 148 24.50 11.51 5.89
N GLU A 149 25.55 11.46 5.08
CA GLU A 149 25.87 12.51 4.11
C GLU A 149 25.01 12.41 2.83
N TYR A 150 24.41 11.25 2.58
CA TYR A 150 23.54 11.02 1.42
C TYR A 150 22.07 11.32 1.71
N ILE A 151 21.64 11.18 2.97
CA ILE A 151 20.24 11.35 3.38
C ILE A 151 19.80 12.80 3.18
N ASP A 152 18.67 12.96 2.47
CA ASP A 152 18.05 14.24 2.18
C ASP A 152 17.00 14.62 3.25
N LEU A 153 17.48 14.93 4.47
CA LEU A 153 16.60 15.22 5.60
C LEU A 153 15.65 16.40 5.34
N SER A 154 16.06 17.40 4.56
CA SER A 154 15.22 18.55 4.23
C SER A 154 14.03 18.15 3.37
N SER A 155 14.25 17.35 2.32
CA SER A 155 13.15 16.91 1.47
C SER A 155 12.25 15.89 2.15
N ILE A 156 12.83 14.97 2.94
CA ILE A 156 12.04 14.01 3.74
C ILE A 156 11.14 14.77 4.72
N LYS A 157 11.66 15.77 5.43
CA LYS A 157 10.88 16.60 6.36
C LYS A 157 9.76 17.36 5.64
N ALA A 158 10.06 17.96 4.49
CA ALA A 158 9.06 18.67 3.68
C ALA A 158 7.94 17.73 3.20
N SER A 159 8.28 16.51 2.80
CA SER A 159 7.32 15.46 2.41
C SER A 159 6.39 15.09 3.57
N LEU A 160 6.96 14.86 4.76
CA LEU A 160 6.18 14.54 5.96
C LEU A 160 5.25 15.69 6.37
N GLU A 161 5.71 16.93 6.30
CA GLU A 161 4.89 18.12 6.60
C GLU A 161 3.74 18.33 5.61
N LEU A 162 3.92 17.97 4.34
CA LEU A 162 2.82 17.95 3.37
C LEU A 162 1.81 16.87 3.73
N ARG A 163 2.27 15.66 4.03
CA ARG A 163 1.39 14.54 4.36
C ARG A 163 0.57 14.77 5.63
N ILE A 164 1.17 15.38 6.65
CA ILE A 164 0.46 15.78 7.88
C ILE A 164 -0.67 16.76 7.54
N ARG A 165 -0.41 17.79 6.72
CA ARG A 165 -1.43 18.76 6.30
C ARG A 165 -2.57 18.14 5.50
N GLU A 166 -2.26 17.17 4.64
CA GLU A 166 -3.29 16.41 3.91
C GLU A 166 -4.18 15.61 4.84
N LEU A 167 -3.59 14.93 5.83
CA LEU A 167 -4.33 14.14 6.82
C LEU A 167 -5.24 15.03 7.68
N GLU A 168 -4.76 16.18 8.13
CA GLU A 168 -5.56 17.16 8.88
C GLU A 168 -6.74 17.68 8.06
N LYS A 169 -6.53 17.96 6.77
CA LYS A 169 -7.61 18.38 5.87
C LYS A 169 -8.66 17.28 5.72
N ASN A 170 -8.24 16.03 5.52
CA ASN A 170 -9.14 14.90 5.36
C ASN A 170 -9.92 14.61 6.65
N GLU A 171 -9.27 14.74 7.81
CA GLU A 171 -9.92 14.61 9.12
C GLU A 171 -11.03 15.66 9.29
N ASN A 172 -10.78 16.91 8.91
CA ASN A 172 -11.78 17.98 8.99
C ASN A 172 -12.99 17.70 8.08
N ILE A 173 -12.74 17.27 6.83
CA ILE A 173 -13.81 16.89 5.89
C ILE A 173 -14.62 15.71 6.45
N ALA A 174 -13.95 14.71 7.02
CA ALA A 174 -14.62 13.57 7.63
C ALA A 174 -15.49 13.98 8.83
N LYS A 175 -15.00 14.88 9.69
CA LYS A 175 -15.77 15.41 10.82
C LYS A 175 -17.01 16.18 10.38
N GLU A 176 -16.89 17.03 9.36
CA GLU A 176 -18.04 17.76 8.80
C GLU A 176 -19.09 16.78 8.26
N LYS A 177 -18.68 15.76 7.50
CA LYS A 177 -19.58 14.73 6.97
C LYS A 177 -20.26 13.92 8.08
N ILE A 178 -19.52 13.58 9.15
CA ILE A 178 -20.08 12.89 10.32
C ILE A 178 -21.14 13.75 11.01
N ASN A 179 -20.90 15.05 11.16
CA ASN A 179 -21.87 15.94 11.80
C ASN A 179 -23.15 16.08 10.96
N LEU A 180 -23.03 16.25 9.64
CA LEU A 180 -24.19 16.28 8.74
C LEU A 180 -25.03 14.99 8.82
N LEU A 181 -24.38 13.82 8.81
CA LEU A 181 -25.07 12.54 8.94
C LEU A 181 -25.76 12.38 10.31
N LYS A 182 -25.16 12.88 11.39
CA LYS A 182 -25.79 12.89 12.72
C LYS A 182 -27.04 13.78 12.75
N GLU A 183 -27.00 14.96 12.12
CA GLU A 183 -28.16 15.85 12.03
C GLU A 183 -29.29 15.22 11.20
N GLU A 184 -28.96 14.59 10.06
CA GLU A 184 -29.94 13.86 9.24
C GLU A 184 -30.57 12.69 10.00
N LEU A 185 -29.77 11.95 10.77
CA LEU A 185 -30.24 10.83 11.57
C LEU A 185 -31.20 11.31 12.67
N ALA A 186 -30.84 12.36 13.41
CA ALA A 186 -31.70 12.97 14.43
C ALA A 186 -33.03 13.45 13.84
N LYS A 187 -33.01 14.02 12.63
CA LYS A 187 -34.24 14.43 11.93
C LYS A 187 -35.12 13.22 11.56
N LYS A 188 -34.52 12.15 11.02
CA LYS A 188 -35.25 10.92 10.69
C LYS A 188 -35.84 10.25 11.92
N GLU A 189 -35.13 10.25 13.05
CA GLU A 189 -35.65 9.76 14.33
C GLU A 189 -36.86 10.57 14.81
N ALA A 190 -36.78 11.90 14.74
CA ALA A 190 -37.90 12.76 15.08
C ALA A 190 -39.12 12.52 14.16
N ASP A 191 -38.89 12.38 12.85
CA ASP A 191 -39.93 12.04 11.88
C ASP A 191 -40.56 10.67 12.21
N PHE A 192 -39.75 9.66 12.53
CA PHE A 192 -40.21 8.32 12.90
C PHE A 192 -41.07 8.32 14.18
N ILE A 193 -40.65 9.05 15.22
CA ILE A 193 -41.42 9.23 16.45
C ILE A 193 -42.77 9.88 16.15
N SER A 194 -42.80 10.92 15.28
CA SER A 194 -44.03 11.59 14.90
C SER A 194 -45.00 10.68 14.13
N ILE A 195 -44.47 9.83 13.24
CA ILE A 195 -45.25 8.86 12.47
C ILE A 195 -45.86 7.81 13.41
N ASN A 196 -45.08 7.26 14.34
CA ASN A 196 -45.59 6.28 15.30
C ASN A 196 -46.71 6.86 16.17
N LYS A 197 -46.55 8.09 16.66
CA LYS A 197 -47.61 8.77 17.41
C LYS A 197 -48.89 8.91 16.58
N ASN A 198 -48.78 9.33 15.32
CA ASN A 198 -49.93 9.44 14.44
C ASN A 198 -50.60 8.06 14.22
N ILE A 199 -49.82 7.00 14.04
CA ILE A 199 -50.33 5.62 13.92
C ILE A 199 -51.12 5.23 15.17
N ASP A 200 -50.59 5.50 16.37
CA ASP A 200 -51.26 5.21 17.64
C ASP A 200 -52.58 5.99 17.79
N ASP A 201 -52.57 7.29 17.46
CA ASP A 201 -53.76 8.14 17.47
C ASP A 201 -54.85 7.61 16.50
N TYR A 202 -54.45 7.15 15.30
CA TYR A 202 -55.35 6.51 14.34
C TYR A 202 -55.95 5.21 14.87
N PHE A 203 -55.15 4.35 15.52
CA PHE A 203 -55.63 3.11 16.13
C PHE A 203 -56.64 3.37 17.25
N ILE A 204 -56.40 4.38 18.09
CA ILE A 204 -57.33 4.78 19.15
C ILE A 204 -58.65 5.29 18.55
N ALA A 205 -58.57 6.11 17.49
CA ALA A 205 -59.76 6.65 16.82
C ALA A 205 -60.57 5.58 16.07
N SER A 206 -59.94 4.56 15.49
CA SER A 206 -60.63 3.48 14.76
C SER A 206 -61.28 2.44 15.68
N ASN A 207 -60.74 2.22 16.88
CA ASN A 207 -61.25 1.23 17.84
C ASN A 207 -62.24 1.82 18.86
N GLY A 208 -62.75 3.02 18.63
CA GLY A 208 -63.81 3.63 19.43
C GLY A 208 -65.17 2.95 19.38
N ASN A 209 -65.30 1.72 18.84
CA ASN A 209 -66.56 0.98 18.84
C ASN A 209 -66.48 -0.54 19.05
N ASP A 210 -65.32 -1.18 19.21
CA ASP A 210 -65.29 -2.60 19.61
C ASP A 210 -64.00 -2.97 20.34
N ALA A 211 -64.15 -3.92 21.27
CA ALA A 211 -63.21 -4.37 22.30
C ALA A 211 -61.73 -4.51 21.90
N TYR A 212 -60.85 -4.14 22.85
CA TYR A 212 -59.41 -4.41 22.87
C TYR A 212 -59.09 -5.88 22.54
N PRO A 213 -58.13 -6.15 21.64
CA PRO A 213 -57.20 -7.25 21.81
C PRO A 213 -55.99 -6.74 22.59
N GLU A 214 -55.72 -7.34 23.74
CA GLU A 214 -54.42 -7.26 24.43
C GLU A 214 -53.30 -7.54 23.43
N ARG A 215 -52.63 -6.50 22.96
CA ARG A 215 -51.25 -6.64 22.45
C ARG A 215 -50.37 -6.59 23.68
N ASN A 216 -49.76 -7.74 24.00
CA ASN A 216 -48.70 -7.88 24.98
C ASN A 216 -47.64 -6.78 24.77
N MET A 217 -47.74 -5.71 25.53
CA MET A 217 -46.62 -4.83 25.84
C MET A 217 -45.60 -5.67 26.59
N LYS A 218 -44.61 -6.21 25.88
CA LYS A 218 -43.31 -6.41 26.52
C LYS A 218 -42.72 -5.03 26.72
N THR A 219 -42.54 -4.74 27.99
CA THR A 219 -42.22 -3.45 28.61
C THR A 219 -40.94 -2.84 28.06
N GLU A 220 -40.93 -1.51 28.01
CA GLU A 220 -39.81 -0.62 27.67
C GLU A 220 -38.53 -0.80 28.51
N GLU A 221 -38.52 -1.70 29.51
CA GLU A 221 -37.34 -2.03 30.33
C GLU A 221 -36.27 -2.88 29.60
N GLU A 222 -36.62 -3.68 28.58
CA GLU A 222 -35.64 -4.50 27.85
C GLU A 222 -34.82 -3.69 26.81
N ASN A 223 -35.36 -2.57 26.31
CA ASN A 223 -34.69 -1.75 25.30
C ASN A 223 -33.81 -0.64 25.89
N SER A 224 -34.10 -0.17 27.11
CA SER A 224 -33.22 0.80 27.80
C SER A 224 -31.97 0.13 28.39
N SER A 225 -32.01 -1.16 28.73
CA SER A 225 -30.85 -1.87 29.29
C SER A 225 -29.84 -2.36 28.24
N MET A 226 -30.14 -2.23 26.94
CA MET A 226 -29.21 -2.61 25.86
C MET A 226 -28.31 -1.46 25.40
N PHE A 227 -28.61 -0.21 25.74
CA PHE A 227 -27.88 0.96 25.21
C PHE A 227 -26.92 1.64 26.20
N ASP A 228 -27.00 1.35 27.50
CA ASP A 228 -26.09 1.90 28.52
C ASP A 228 -24.81 1.07 28.75
N LYS A 229 -24.45 0.15 27.84
CA LYS A 229 -23.27 -0.72 27.99
C LYS A 229 -22.13 -0.51 26.99
N ASN A 230 -22.18 0.51 26.14
CA ASN A 230 -21.13 0.78 25.15
C ASN A 230 -20.50 2.18 25.26
N ASN A 231 -20.48 2.77 26.45
CA ASN A 231 -19.66 3.95 26.74
C ASN A 231 -18.86 3.72 28.01
N ASP A 232 -17.94 2.74 27.96
CA ASP A 232 -16.70 2.75 28.72
C ASP A 232 -15.70 1.88 27.96
N LEU A 233 -14.90 2.52 27.10
CA LEU A 233 -13.63 1.97 26.65
C LEU A 233 -12.56 2.50 27.59
N ASP A 234 -12.23 1.69 28.60
CA ASP A 234 -10.91 1.70 29.21
C ASP A 234 -10.13 0.46 28.73
N GLU A 235 -8.81 0.64 28.73
CA GLU A 235 -7.78 -0.15 28.06
C GLU A 235 -7.74 -1.64 28.42
N ASN A 236 -7.52 -2.46 27.39
CA ASN A 236 -7.19 -3.90 27.37
C ASN A 236 -8.34 -4.92 27.42
N GLY A 237 -8.43 -5.74 26.36
CA GLY A 237 -8.90 -7.13 26.48
C GLY A 237 -9.93 -7.56 25.46
N THR A 238 -9.46 -8.32 24.46
CA THR A 238 -10.22 -9.19 23.55
C THR A 238 -11.33 -10.00 24.22
N ASN A 239 -12.50 -10.16 23.58
CA ASN A 239 -13.01 -11.51 23.32
C ASN A 239 -14.13 -11.64 22.26
N TYR A 240 -14.12 -12.83 21.66
CA TYR A 240 -14.94 -13.40 20.60
C TYR A 240 -16.45 -13.40 20.89
N SER A 241 -17.25 -13.30 19.82
CA SER A 241 -18.67 -13.67 19.82
C SER A 241 -18.94 -14.68 18.72
N GLN A 242 -19.66 -15.73 19.11
CA GLN A 242 -19.93 -16.98 18.40
C GLN A 242 -20.89 -16.79 17.22
N GLU A 243 -20.64 -17.59 16.18
CA GLU A 243 -21.52 -17.84 15.05
C GLU A 243 -22.85 -18.46 15.52
N ASN A 244 -23.95 -17.97 14.96
CA ASN A 244 -25.23 -18.69 14.95
C ASN A 244 -25.63 -18.94 13.49
N GLU A 245 -25.57 -20.21 13.12
CA GLU A 245 -26.09 -20.77 11.88
C GLU A 245 -27.62 -20.80 11.85
N ASN A 246 -28.13 -20.89 10.61
CA ASN A 246 -29.48 -21.22 10.16
C ASN A 246 -30.47 -20.05 9.99
N ASN A 247 -30.71 -19.69 8.72
CA ASN A 247 -31.93 -20.13 8.06
C ASN A 247 -31.83 -20.02 6.53
N ASP A 248 -32.00 -21.17 5.90
CA ASP A 248 -32.20 -21.44 4.48
C ASP A 248 -33.67 -21.20 4.13
N MET A 249 -33.97 -20.35 3.14
CA MET A 249 -35.19 -20.41 2.34
C MET A 249 -35.05 -19.63 1.02
N GLY A 250 -35.04 -20.38 -0.09
CA GLY A 250 -35.89 -20.10 -1.25
C GLY A 250 -35.41 -19.07 -2.28
N ASN A 251 -34.59 -19.51 -3.23
CA ASN A 251 -34.38 -18.83 -4.52
C ASN A 251 -35.52 -19.16 -5.48
N GLU A 252 -36.25 -18.14 -5.96
CA GLU A 252 -37.10 -18.22 -7.15
C GLU A 252 -36.61 -17.22 -8.20
N PHE A 253 -36.41 -17.76 -9.41
CA PHE A 253 -35.92 -17.11 -10.62
C PHE A 253 -36.87 -16.02 -11.15
N LEU A 254 -36.31 -14.96 -11.74
CA LEU A 254 -36.94 -14.28 -12.88
C LEU A 254 -35.89 -13.76 -13.86
N ASP A 255 -35.88 -14.44 -15.00
CA ASP A 255 -35.13 -14.20 -16.23
C ASP A 255 -35.81 -13.08 -17.02
N GLN A 256 -35.09 -12.02 -17.41
CA GLN A 256 -35.55 -11.07 -18.43
C GLN A 256 -34.42 -10.72 -19.40
N ASN A 257 -34.57 -11.31 -20.59
CA ASN A 257 -33.89 -11.01 -21.84
C ASN A 257 -33.89 -9.50 -22.18
N ILE A 258 -32.73 -8.96 -22.55
CA ILE A 258 -32.61 -7.70 -23.30
C ILE A 258 -31.73 -7.98 -24.55
N PRO A 259 -32.13 -7.53 -25.76
CA PRO A 259 -31.43 -7.89 -26.99
C PRO A 259 -30.18 -7.04 -27.25
N PHE A 260 -29.23 -7.69 -27.93
CA PHE A 260 -27.96 -7.17 -28.44
C PHE A 260 -28.21 -6.28 -29.68
N GLU A 261 -27.69 -5.05 -29.69
CA GLU A 261 -27.54 -4.26 -30.92
C GLU A 261 -26.07 -3.90 -31.14
N ASP A 262 -25.65 -4.15 -32.37
CA ASP A 262 -24.28 -4.11 -32.89
C ASP A 262 -24.09 -2.80 -33.65
N TYR A 263 -23.13 -1.97 -33.24
CA TYR A 263 -22.65 -0.85 -34.07
C TYR A 263 -21.13 -0.71 -33.96
N SER A 264 -20.47 -1.20 -35.00
CA SER A 264 -19.14 -0.75 -35.40
C SER A 264 -19.24 0.61 -36.13
N GLN A 265 -18.24 1.49 -35.93
CA GLN A 265 -17.48 2.24 -36.95
C GLN A 265 -16.77 3.48 -36.35
N ASN A 266 -15.43 3.46 -36.46
CA ASN A 266 -14.45 4.53 -36.74
C ASN A 266 -14.77 6.02 -36.45
N TYR A 267 -13.84 6.72 -35.77
CA TYR A 267 -13.23 7.99 -36.25
C TYR A 267 -11.90 8.32 -35.54
N TYR A 268 -10.87 8.61 -36.35
CA TYR A 268 -9.63 9.33 -36.01
C TYR A 268 -9.86 10.84 -36.29
N ASN A 269 -9.41 11.75 -35.39
CA ASN A 269 -8.50 12.91 -35.65
C ASN A 269 -8.61 14.09 -34.64
N ASP A 270 -7.42 14.55 -34.23
CA ASP A 270 -6.92 15.92 -34.03
C ASP A 270 -7.71 17.04 -33.30
N GLY A 271 -7.13 17.45 -32.16
CA GLY A 271 -6.81 18.82 -31.72
C GLY A 271 -7.63 20.03 -32.19
N ASN A 272 -8.35 20.68 -31.26
CA ASN A 272 -8.09 22.06 -30.82
C ASN A 272 -9.09 22.55 -29.76
N MET A 273 -8.63 23.49 -28.94
CA MET A 273 -9.35 24.14 -27.85
C MET A 273 -10.64 24.87 -28.28
N ILE A 274 -11.69 24.79 -27.45
CA ILE A 274 -12.72 25.82 -27.33
C ILE A 274 -12.99 26.08 -25.84
N LYS A 275 -12.87 27.35 -25.44
CA LYS A 275 -13.39 27.93 -24.19
C LYS A 275 -14.89 28.22 -24.34
N ALA A 276 -15.71 27.81 -23.38
CA ALA A 276 -16.93 28.48 -22.91
C ALA A 276 -17.38 27.75 -21.63
N ALA A 277 -17.32 28.39 -20.45
CA ALA A 277 -18.34 29.27 -19.87
C ALA A 277 -19.32 28.49 -18.97
N ASN A 278 -19.28 28.85 -17.68
CA ASN A 278 -20.21 28.62 -16.59
C ASN A 278 -21.54 27.94 -16.92
N ASN A 279 -21.80 26.80 -16.28
CA ASN A 279 -23.05 26.53 -15.60
C ASN A 279 -22.82 25.62 -14.39
N GLN A 280 -23.47 25.98 -13.29
CA GLN A 280 -23.61 25.20 -12.07
C GLN A 280 -24.44 23.94 -12.36
N ASP A 281 -24.17 22.90 -11.57
CA ASP A 281 -24.95 21.68 -11.39
C ASP A 281 -25.05 20.75 -12.61
N GLU A 282 -24.27 19.65 -12.58
CA GLU A 282 -24.76 18.25 -12.65
C GLU A 282 -23.58 17.29 -12.88
N ASN A 283 -23.42 16.33 -11.96
CA ASN A 283 -22.58 15.15 -12.11
C ASN A 283 -23.07 14.32 -13.30
N GLN A 284 -22.34 14.33 -14.42
CA GLN A 284 -22.48 13.32 -15.46
C GLN A 284 -21.26 12.40 -15.45
N LEU A 285 -21.50 11.14 -15.07
CA LEU A 285 -20.56 10.03 -15.19
C LEU A 285 -20.35 9.71 -16.68
N ALA A 286 -19.16 9.98 -17.21
CA ALA A 286 -18.75 9.50 -18.53
C ALA A 286 -18.30 8.03 -18.38
N LEU A 287 -19.09 7.10 -18.94
CA LEU A 287 -18.76 5.68 -19.04
C LEU A 287 -17.87 5.46 -20.26
N TYR A 288 -16.63 5.03 -20.05
CA TYR A 288 -15.73 4.58 -21.11
C TYR A 288 -15.59 3.06 -21.04
N GLN A 289 -15.78 2.37 -22.15
CA GLN A 289 -15.77 0.90 -22.21
C GLN A 289 -14.43 0.44 -22.81
N ASP A 290 -13.57 -0.15 -21.98
CA ASP A 290 -12.34 -0.81 -22.41
C ASP A 290 -12.67 -2.25 -22.86
N PRO A 291 -12.29 -2.71 -24.06
CA PRO A 291 -12.66 -4.04 -24.55
C PRO A 291 -12.03 -5.21 -23.78
N GLU A 292 -11.00 -4.99 -22.96
CA GLU A 292 -10.26 -6.07 -22.28
C GLU A 292 -10.54 -6.15 -20.77
N TYR A 293 -11.08 -5.08 -20.18
CA TYR A 293 -11.41 -4.99 -18.76
C TYR A 293 -12.76 -4.27 -18.61
N GLY A 294 -13.80 -4.98 -18.17
CA GLY A 294 -15.16 -4.45 -18.06
C GLY A 294 -15.27 -3.17 -17.21
N LEU A 295 -16.44 -2.52 -17.30
CA LEU A 295 -16.85 -1.23 -16.69
C LEU A 295 -16.09 -0.82 -15.41
N VAL A 296 -15.32 0.28 -15.50
CA VAL A 296 -14.65 0.91 -14.36
C VAL A 296 -15.24 2.31 -14.13
N ALA A 297 -15.71 2.58 -12.91
CA ALA A 297 -16.06 3.91 -12.46
C ALA A 297 -14.87 4.53 -11.71
N TYR A 298 -14.49 5.76 -12.05
CA TYR A 298 -13.48 6.52 -11.32
C TYR A 298 -14.17 7.47 -10.34
N GLU A 299 -13.92 7.28 -9.05
CA GLU A 299 -14.14 8.31 -8.03
C GLU A 299 -12.80 8.96 -7.66
N ASP A 300 -12.82 10.28 -7.56
CA ASP A 300 -11.68 11.13 -7.25
C ASP A 300 -11.07 10.81 -5.87
N SER A 301 -9.77 10.52 -5.88
CA SER A 301 -8.81 10.80 -4.81
C SER A 301 -9.02 10.15 -3.42
N SER A 302 -8.81 8.84 -3.35
CA SER A 302 -8.08 8.24 -2.20
C SER A 302 -7.53 6.87 -2.61
N ILE A 303 -6.25 6.81 -2.96
CA ILE A 303 -5.58 5.54 -3.21
C ILE A 303 -5.31 4.88 -1.85
N LEU A 304 -6.23 4.03 -1.43
CA LEU A 304 -5.91 2.83 -0.66
C LEU A 304 -5.55 1.77 -1.72
N ASP A 305 -4.27 1.42 -1.84
CA ASP A 305 -3.84 0.35 -2.76
C ASP A 305 -4.42 -1.00 -2.30
N LEU A 306 -5.60 -1.34 -2.81
CA LEU A 306 -6.16 -2.68 -2.79
C LEU A 306 -6.20 -3.19 -4.23
N TYR A 307 -5.22 -4.02 -4.57
CA TYR A 307 -5.22 -4.80 -5.81
C TYR A 307 -6.39 -5.79 -5.77
N TYR A 308 -7.45 -5.50 -6.53
CA TYR A 308 -8.51 -6.44 -6.85
C TYR A 308 -8.21 -7.10 -8.20
N GLU A 309 -7.57 -8.27 -8.18
CA GLU A 309 -7.65 -9.21 -9.30
C GLU A 309 -8.68 -10.29 -8.95
N ASN A 310 -9.74 -10.34 -9.75
CA ASN A 310 -10.63 -11.49 -9.94
C ASN A 310 -11.22 -12.15 -8.67
N GLY A 311 -12.33 -11.59 -8.18
CA GLY A 311 -13.51 -12.38 -7.76
C GLY A 311 -13.38 -13.41 -6.64
N TYR A 312 -12.24 -13.50 -5.96
CA TYR A 312 -12.05 -14.32 -4.76
C TYR A 312 -11.14 -13.55 -3.80
N GLY A 313 -11.75 -12.86 -2.84
CA GLY A 313 -11.02 -12.25 -1.72
C GLY A 313 -10.36 -13.33 -0.87
N TYR A 314 -9.13 -13.71 -1.22
CA TYR A 314 -8.33 -14.62 -0.43
C TYR A 314 -7.65 -13.88 0.72
N ASN A 315 -7.91 -14.36 1.93
CA ASN A 315 -7.26 -14.06 3.21
C ASN A 315 -5.73 -14.31 3.20
N LEU A 316 -4.97 -13.57 2.39
CA LEU A 316 -3.51 -13.70 2.31
C LEU A 316 -2.77 -13.25 3.58
N ASP A 317 -3.39 -12.37 4.38
CA ASP A 317 -2.81 -11.90 5.65
C ASP A 317 -2.95 -12.91 6.79
N ILE A 318 -3.97 -13.77 6.78
CA ILE A 318 -4.17 -14.81 7.79
C ILE A 318 -3.16 -15.94 7.57
N GLU A 319 -2.97 -16.36 6.32
CA GLU A 319 -2.06 -17.48 5.99
C GLU A 319 -0.58 -17.13 6.23
N ARG A 320 -0.18 -15.86 6.08
CA ARG A 320 1.16 -15.38 6.47
C ARG A 320 1.33 -15.34 7.98
N ARG A 321 0.32 -14.88 8.74
CA ARG A 321 0.37 -14.88 10.20
C ARG A 321 0.51 -16.29 10.76
N ASP A 322 -0.24 -17.26 10.25
CA ASP A 322 -0.17 -18.66 10.70
C ASP A 322 1.19 -19.30 10.41
N LYS A 323 1.81 -18.99 9.27
CA LYS A 323 3.16 -19.46 8.95
C LYS A 323 4.22 -18.86 9.89
N ILE A 324 4.09 -17.58 10.25
CA ILE A 324 5.00 -16.91 11.19
C ILE A 324 4.83 -17.47 12.61
N VAL A 325 3.59 -17.64 13.08
CA VAL A 325 3.30 -18.22 14.41
C VAL A 325 3.82 -19.65 14.51
N ASN A 326 3.64 -20.46 13.46
CA ASN A 326 4.19 -21.81 13.42
C ASN A 326 5.73 -21.84 13.43
N LEU A 327 6.38 -20.88 12.76
CA LEU A 327 7.85 -20.77 12.77
C LEU A 327 8.35 -20.40 14.17
N ILE A 328 7.72 -19.43 14.84
CA ILE A 328 8.08 -19.00 16.20
C ILE A 328 7.89 -20.14 17.20
N ASN A 329 6.78 -20.86 17.14
CA ASN A 329 6.54 -22.02 18.00
C ASN A 329 7.59 -23.11 17.79
N ARG A 330 8.01 -23.35 16.54
CA ARG A 330 9.03 -24.36 16.24
C ARG A 330 10.40 -23.96 16.79
N ILE A 331 10.78 -22.69 16.68
CA ILE A 331 12.03 -22.17 17.28
C ILE A 331 11.99 -22.31 18.80
N PHE A 332 10.87 -21.93 19.43
CA PHE A 332 10.70 -22.01 20.88
C PHE A 332 10.82 -23.45 21.41
N ILE A 333 10.19 -24.42 20.74
CA ILE A 333 10.29 -25.84 21.09
C ILE A 333 11.73 -26.34 20.96
N TRP A 334 12.45 -25.98 19.89
CA TRP A 334 13.85 -26.37 19.73
C TRP A 334 14.75 -25.79 20.81
N THR A 335 14.56 -24.52 21.18
CA THR A 335 15.32 -23.92 22.28
C THR A 335 15.07 -24.60 23.62
N LEU A 336 13.83 -24.98 23.92
CA LEU A 336 13.49 -25.74 25.13
C LEU A 336 14.14 -27.13 25.14
N LEU A 337 14.17 -27.83 24.01
CA LEU A 337 14.81 -29.14 23.89
C LEU A 337 16.33 -29.06 24.13
N VAL A 338 16.99 -28.02 23.60
CA VAL A 338 18.43 -27.81 23.83
C VAL A 338 18.71 -27.53 25.31
N ILE A 339 17.90 -26.67 25.94
CA ILE A 339 18.04 -26.37 27.38
C ILE A 339 17.85 -27.66 28.20
N PHE A 340 16.83 -28.46 27.89
CA PHE A 340 16.57 -29.72 28.58
C PHE A 340 17.72 -30.73 28.42
N ALA A 341 18.32 -30.80 27.23
CA ALA A 341 19.48 -31.66 26.98
C ALA A 341 20.69 -31.22 27.83
N ILE A 342 20.96 -29.92 27.92
CA ILE A 342 22.05 -29.37 28.75
C ILE A 342 21.82 -29.70 30.23
N ILE A 343 20.61 -29.45 30.75
CA ILE A 343 20.26 -29.79 32.14
C ILE A 343 20.43 -31.28 32.42
N SER A 344 20.02 -32.13 31.47
CA SER A 344 20.15 -33.59 31.60
C SER A 344 21.62 -34.02 31.70
N VAL A 345 22.51 -33.41 30.90
CA VAL A 345 23.95 -33.68 30.96
C VAL A 345 24.54 -33.24 32.30
N VAL A 346 24.18 -32.04 32.78
CA VAL A 346 24.65 -31.53 34.07
C VAL A 346 24.21 -32.42 35.23
N MET A 347 22.94 -32.85 35.24
CA MET A 347 22.42 -33.80 36.23
C MET A 347 23.18 -35.13 36.19
N LEU A 348 23.49 -35.65 35.00
CA LEU A 348 24.20 -36.91 34.85
C LEU A 348 25.65 -36.81 35.36
N LEU A 349 26.32 -35.67 35.13
CA LEU A 349 27.64 -35.39 35.69
C LEU A 349 27.59 -35.31 37.23
N MET A 350 26.59 -34.64 37.80
CA MET A 350 26.42 -34.59 39.26
C MET A 350 26.18 -35.97 39.88
N ILE A 351 25.43 -36.84 39.19
CA ILE A 351 25.20 -38.22 39.64
C ILE A 351 26.50 -39.03 39.59
N LEU A 352 27.30 -38.89 38.52
CA LEU A 352 28.59 -39.57 38.40
C LEU A 352 29.57 -39.12 39.50
N ASP A 353 29.64 -37.81 39.76
CA ASP A 353 30.46 -37.27 40.85
C ASP A 353 30.02 -37.82 42.21
N TYR A 354 28.71 -37.95 42.44
CA TYR A 354 28.17 -38.55 43.66
C TYR A 354 28.59 -40.02 43.84
N PHE A 355 28.53 -40.84 42.78
CA PHE A 355 28.97 -42.24 42.84
C PHE A 355 30.49 -42.37 43.07
N CYS A 356 31.31 -41.50 42.46
CA CYS A 356 32.74 -41.50 42.70
C CYS A 356 33.12 -41.17 44.15
N ILE A 357 32.32 -40.36 44.85
CA ILE A 357 32.56 -40.04 46.27
C ILE A 357 32.16 -41.22 47.18
N VAL A 358 31.09 -41.94 46.84
CA VAL A 358 30.61 -43.07 47.66
C VAL A 358 31.55 -44.28 47.60
N ASP A 359 32.24 -44.54 46.48
CA ASP A 359 33.21 -45.65 46.39
C ASP A 359 34.55 -45.38 47.11
N ILE A 360 34.79 -44.13 47.56
CA ILE A 360 36.02 -43.73 48.29
C ILE A 360 35.84 -43.84 49.81
N TYR A 361 34.59 -43.90 50.31
CA TYR A 361 34.24 -44.05 51.72
C TYR A 361 33.80 -45.47 52.05
#